data_AF-A0A0C3P387-F1
#
_entry.id   AF-A0A0C3P387-F1
#
_cell.length_a   1.000
_cell.length_b   1.000
_cell.length_c   1.000
_cell.angle_alpha   90.00
_cell.angle_beta   90.00
_cell.angle_gamma   90.00
#
_symmetry.space_group_name_H-M   'P 1'
#
loop_
_entity.id
_entity.type
_entity.pdbx_description
1 polymer ?
#
loop_
_entity_poly.entity_id
_entity_poly.type
_entity_poly.pdbx_seq_one_letter_code
_entity_poly.pdbx_strand_id
1 'polypeptide(L)'
;MTKQVDNERILRLVTRFFGYVMFSHVWQGNEPLFQDVNVEKSVWNLPYTFLNEKLRNFCKETRRLGYKWAWSDTCCIDKSTNSILNQSLTSMYTWYANSAATLVFLTGVAHPSKPGDLRRSLWMTRAWTLQELLAPKLVLFYDSEWKPYLGDATANRKESSEIMRELADAIRVPRGTIVTFSPDDLGVREKLRLASTRNAMIEEDVAYS
;
A
#
# COMPACT_ATOMS: atom_id res chain seq x y z
N MET A 1 7.25 -46.04 10.71
CA MET A 1 6.82 -45.02 9.73
C MET A 1 7.29 -43.65 10.19
N THR A 2 8.46 -43.21 9.73
CA THR A 2 8.93 -41.85 9.91
C THR A 2 8.06 -40.93 9.04
N LYS A 3 7.19 -40.13 9.65
CA LYS A 3 6.47 -39.05 8.94
C LYS A 3 7.53 -38.04 8.52
N GLN A 4 7.99 -38.13 7.28
CA GLN A 4 8.92 -37.16 6.72
C GLN A 4 8.20 -35.80 6.69
N VAL A 5 8.83 -34.82 7.32
CA VAL A 5 8.28 -33.47 7.44
C VAL A 5 8.36 -32.80 6.06
N ASP A 6 7.20 -32.46 5.50
CA ASP A 6 7.10 -31.73 4.22
C ASP A 6 7.40 -30.25 4.47
N ASN A 7 8.68 -29.91 4.35
CA ASN A 7 9.19 -28.56 4.58
C ASN A 7 8.59 -27.54 3.61
N GLU A 8 8.27 -27.90 2.37
CA GLU A 8 7.65 -26.99 1.40
C GLU A 8 6.22 -26.65 1.80
N ARG A 9 5.46 -27.63 2.28
CA ARG A 9 4.11 -27.41 2.78
C ARG A 9 4.13 -26.56 4.05
N ILE A 10 5.06 -26.81 4.97
CA ILE A 10 5.22 -25.99 6.17
C ILE A 10 5.57 -24.56 5.80
N LEU A 11 6.56 -24.35 4.93
CA LEU A 11 6.97 -23.02 4.51
C LEU A 11 5.79 -22.26 3.89
N ARG A 12 5.04 -22.89 2.98
CA ARG A 12 3.84 -22.27 2.39
C ARG A 12 2.79 -21.90 3.43
N LEU A 13 2.53 -22.76 4.41
CA LEU A 13 1.57 -22.48 5.48
C LEU A 13 2.04 -21.35 6.39
N VAL A 14 3.32 -21.35 6.79
CA VAL A 14 3.92 -20.32 7.64
C VAL A 14 3.91 -18.96 6.91
N THR A 15 4.40 -18.91 5.66
CA THR A 15 4.40 -17.69 4.85
C THR A 15 2.99 -17.14 4.66
N ARG A 16 2.00 -18.01 4.40
CA ARG A 16 0.61 -17.55 4.27
C ARG A 16 0.01 -17.10 5.58
N PHE A 17 0.35 -17.76 6.70
CA PHE A 17 -0.20 -17.43 8.01
C PHE A 17 0.34 -16.10 8.55
N PHE A 18 1.63 -15.83 8.37
CA PHE A 18 2.29 -14.60 8.83
C PHE A 18 2.36 -13.50 7.76
N GLY A 19 1.96 -13.81 6.52
CA GLY A 19 1.82 -12.82 5.45
C GLY A 19 0.79 -11.75 5.83
N TYR A 20 1.20 -10.50 5.67
CA TYR A 20 0.37 -9.34 5.93
C TYR A 20 0.14 -8.54 4.65
N VAL A 21 -0.99 -7.85 4.61
CA VAL A 21 -1.37 -6.95 3.51
C VAL A 21 -1.20 -5.51 3.99
N MET A 22 -0.56 -4.68 3.18
CA MET A 22 -0.38 -3.25 3.45
C MET A 22 -1.55 -2.45 2.89
N PHE A 23 -1.95 -1.42 3.62
CA PHE A 23 -2.86 -0.40 3.12
C PHE A 23 -2.10 0.83 2.65
N SER A 24 -2.35 1.23 1.41
CA SER A 24 -1.80 2.44 0.82
C SER A 24 -2.96 3.33 0.36
N HIS A 25 -3.09 4.51 0.95
CA HIS A 25 -4.18 5.43 0.66
C HIS A 25 -3.81 6.87 1.00
N VAL A 26 -4.59 7.80 0.46
CA VAL A 26 -4.50 9.21 0.85
C VAL A 26 -5.22 9.39 2.17
N TRP A 27 -4.51 9.85 3.21
CA TRP A 27 -5.11 10.16 4.50
C TRP A 27 -6.21 11.22 4.34
N GLN A 28 -7.33 11.02 5.02
CA GLN A 28 -8.47 11.93 4.98
C GLN A 28 -8.98 12.21 6.39
N GLY A 29 -9.04 13.49 6.79
CA GLY A 29 -9.67 13.90 8.04
C GLY A 29 -9.18 13.11 9.26
N ASN A 30 -10.12 12.63 10.07
CA ASN A 30 -9.86 11.91 11.31
C ASN A 30 -9.91 10.39 11.10
N GLU A 31 -8.87 9.83 10.48
CA GLU A 31 -8.75 8.38 10.35
C GLU A 31 -8.49 7.70 11.70
N PRO A 32 -8.91 6.43 11.88
CA PRO A 32 -8.62 5.66 13.08
C PRO A 32 -7.14 5.65 13.42
N LEU A 33 -6.82 6.04 14.65
CA LEU A 33 -5.48 5.97 15.19
C LEU A 33 -5.26 4.66 15.94
N PHE A 34 -3.99 4.38 16.27
CA PHE A 34 -3.62 3.21 17.07
C PHE A 34 -4.39 3.16 18.40
N GLN A 35 -4.54 4.32 19.07
CA GLN A 35 -5.24 4.41 20.35
C GLN A 35 -6.72 4.06 20.21
N ASP A 36 -7.40 4.53 19.17
CA ASP A 36 -8.82 4.26 18.93
C ASP A 36 -9.07 2.75 18.80
N VAL A 37 -8.28 2.07 17.97
CA VAL A 37 -8.40 0.62 17.76
C VAL A 37 -7.98 -0.15 19.01
N ASN A 38 -6.97 0.31 19.75
CA ASN A 38 -6.51 -0.35 20.96
C ASN A 38 -7.52 -0.24 22.12
N VAL A 39 -8.27 0.86 22.21
CA VAL A 39 -9.37 1.03 23.18
C VAL A 39 -10.55 0.15 22.80
N GLU A 40 -11.02 0.24 21.55
CA GLU A 40 -12.19 -0.51 21.05
C GLU A 40 -11.92 -2.00 20.83
N LYS A 41 -10.65 -2.43 20.89
CA LYS A 41 -10.14 -3.79 20.66
C LYS A 41 -10.39 -4.36 19.26
N SER A 42 -11.13 -3.66 18.40
CA SER A 42 -11.47 -4.12 17.07
C SER A 42 -11.89 -2.96 16.15
N VAL A 43 -11.47 -3.01 14.89
CA VAL A 43 -11.95 -2.09 13.84
C VAL A 43 -13.47 -2.18 13.63
N TRP A 44 -14.09 -3.30 14.00
CA TRP A 44 -15.54 -3.52 13.90
C TRP A 44 -16.34 -2.82 15.00
N ASN A 45 -15.69 -2.46 16.11
CA ASN A 45 -16.32 -1.79 17.25
C ASN A 45 -16.26 -0.26 17.12
N LEU A 46 -15.41 0.27 16.23
CA LEU A 46 -15.33 1.71 15.95
C LEU A 46 -16.70 2.30 15.52
N PRO A 47 -16.94 3.61 15.69
CA PRO A 47 -18.14 4.26 15.20
C PRO A 47 -18.37 4.09 13.69
N TYR A 48 -19.61 4.18 13.24
CA TYR A 48 -19.93 4.15 11.81
C TYR A 48 -19.61 5.50 11.18
N THR A 49 -18.44 5.60 10.54
CA THR A 49 -18.01 6.77 9.75
C THR A 49 -17.41 6.29 8.44
N PHE A 50 -17.42 7.15 7.42
CA PHE A 50 -16.83 6.84 6.12
C PHE A 50 -15.37 6.34 6.21
N LEU A 51 -14.57 6.93 7.10
CA LEU A 51 -13.16 6.58 7.27
C LEU A 51 -12.98 5.24 7.99
N ASN A 52 -13.83 4.94 8.96
CA ASN A 52 -13.82 3.65 9.66
C ASN A 52 -14.30 2.54 8.72
N GLU A 53 -15.28 2.82 7.86
CA GLU A 53 -15.70 1.90 6.80
C GLU A 53 -14.61 1.66 5.77
N LYS A 54 -13.84 2.70 5.38
CA LYS A 54 -12.67 2.53 4.52
C LYS A 54 -11.68 1.52 5.12
N LEU A 55 -11.33 1.66 6.39
CA LEU A 55 -10.47 0.69 7.09
C LEU A 55 -11.09 -0.71 7.17
N ARG A 56 -12.39 -0.82 7.44
CA ARG A 56 -13.09 -2.12 7.46
C ARG A 56 -13.08 -2.80 6.10
N ASN A 57 -13.32 -2.05 5.03
CA ASN A 57 -13.30 -2.58 3.66
C ASN A 57 -11.89 -3.04 3.28
N PHE A 58 -10.85 -2.30 3.69
CA PHE A 58 -9.48 -2.79 3.61
C PHE A 58 -9.28 -4.15 4.30
N CYS A 59 -9.78 -4.31 5.54
CA CYS A 59 -9.71 -5.59 6.25
C CYS A 59 -10.52 -6.70 5.54
N LYS A 60 -11.69 -6.39 4.96
CA LYS A 60 -12.49 -7.35 4.17
C LYS A 60 -11.72 -7.82 2.95
N GLU A 61 -11.12 -6.91 2.19
CA GLU A 61 -10.33 -7.25 1.00
C GLU A 61 -9.07 -8.05 1.37
N THR A 62 -8.40 -7.69 2.45
CA THR A 62 -7.28 -8.47 3.01
C THR A 62 -7.72 -9.91 3.30
N ARG A 63 -8.90 -10.07 3.91
CA ARG A 63 -9.45 -11.40 4.21
C ARG A 63 -9.86 -12.16 2.95
N ARG A 64 -10.42 -11.47 1.94
CA ARG A 64 -10.79 -12.04 0.64
C ARG A 64 -9.58 -12.62 -0.09
N LEU A 65 -8.41 -11.98 0.01
CA LEU A 65 -7.13 -12.49 -0.50
C LEU A 65 -6.58 -13.67 0.32
N GLY A 66 -7.21 -14.01 1.44
CA GLY A 66 -6.86 -15.15 2.28
C GLY A 66 -5.79 -14.87 3.33
N TYR A 67 -5.50 -13.59 3.59
CA TYR A 67 -4.59 -13.17 4.65
C TYR A 67 -5.35 -12.86 5.94
N LYS A 68 -4.64 -12.90 7.06
CA LYS A 68 -5.18 -12.62 8.41
C LYS A 68 -4.65 -11.33 9.01
N TRP A 69 -3.51 -10.86 8.52
CA TRP A 69 -2.82 -9.68 9.02
C TRP A 69 -3.02 -8.55 8.02
N ALA A 70 -3.55 -7.44 8.52
CA ALA A 70 -3.77 -6.21 7.79
C ALA A 70 -3.00 -5.11 8.50
N TRP A 71 -2.31 -4.26 7.76
CA TRP A 71 -1.48 -3.22 8.34
C TRP A 71 -1.78 -1.89 7.66
N SER A 72 -2.06 -0.88 8.48
CA SER A 72 -2.34 0.50 8.09
C SER A 72 -1.50 1.43 8.95
N ASP A 73 -0.77 2.35 8.35
CA ASP A 73 0.14 3.27 9.03
C ASP A 73 -0.57 4.13 10.09
N THR A 74 -1.83 4.47 9.87
CA THR A 74 -2.65 5.26 10.79
C THR A 74 -2.94 4.56 12.11
N CYS A 75 -3.24 3.26 12.09
CA CYS A 75 -3.68 2.52 13.27
C CYS A 75 -2.75 1.37 13.71
N CYS A 76 -1.68 1.09 12.98
CA CYS A 76 -0.69 0.06 13.34
C CYS A 76 0.64 0.64 13.86
N ILE A 77 0.84 1.95 13.73
CA ILE A 77 1.99 2.67 14.31
C ILE A 77 1.49 3.46 15.52
N ASP A 78 2.10 3.22 16.68
CA ASP A 78 1.90 4.10 17.83
C ASP A 78 2.72 5.38 17.66
N LYS A 79 2.04 6.42 17.16
CA LYS A 79 2.63 7.74 16.92
C LYS A 79 2.84 8.55 18.20
N SER A 80 2.41 8.07 19.37
CA SER A 80 2.65 8.76 20.65
C SER A 80 4.09 8.60 21.15
N THR A 81 4.83 7.63 20.59
CA THR A 81 6.21 7.32 20.98
C THR A 81 7.17 7.69 19.84
N ASN A 82 7.96 8.75 20.02
CA ASN A 82 8.88 9.27 18.98
C ASN A 82 9.90 8.23 18.46
N SER A 83 10.37 7.30 19.31
CA SER A 83 11.30 6.25 18.87
C SER A 83 10.64 5.25 17.92
N ILE A 84 9.40 4.84 18.21
CA ILE A 84 8.62 3.94 17.35
C ILE A 84 8.30 4.63 16.03
N LEU A 85 7.95 5.92 16.06
CA LEU A 85 7.70 6.71 14.85
C LEU A 85 8.94 6.74 13.93
N ASN A 86 10.11 7.12 14.45
CA ASN A 86 11.35 7.19 13.66
C ASN A 86 11.79 5.82 13.13
N GLN A 87 11.66 4.77 13.93
CA GLN A 87 11.96 3.41 13.48
C GLN A 87 10.99 2.96 12.39
N SER A 88 9.72 3.33 12.49
CA SER A 88 8.70 3.00 11.49
C SER A 88 9.01 3.67 10.16
N LEU A 89 9.35 4.97 10.17
CA LEU A 89 9.72 5.73 8.97
C LEU A 89 10.89 5.10 8.22
N THR A 90 11.93 4.70 8.96
CA THR A 90 13.12 4.04 8.38
C THR A 90 12.85 2.60 7.92
N SER A 91 11.73 1.99 8.33
CA SER A 91 11.35 0.62 7.98
C SER A 91 10.27 0.51 6.91
N MET A 92 9.62 1.61 6.52
CA MET A 92 8.47 1.61 5.60
C MET A 92 8.75 0.86 4.29
N TYR A 93 9.86 1.15 3.62
CA TYR A 93 10.25 0.45 2.39
C TYR A 93 10.32 -1.07 2.62
N THR A 94 10.96 -1.50 3.70
CA THR A 94 11.13 -2.91 4.06
C THR A 94 9.78 -3.58 4.37
N TRP A 95 8.85 -2.87 5.02
CA TRP A 95 7.51 -3.39 5.29
C TRP A 95 6.71 -3.56 4.00
N TYR A 96 6.73 -2.59 3.10
CA TYR A 96 6.10 -2.73 1.80
C TYR A 96 6.73 -3.86 0.97
N ALA A 97 8.07 -3.94 0.94
CA ALA A 97 8.80 -4.96 0.19
C ALA A 97 8.53 -6.40 0.67
N ASN A 98 8.32 -6.58 1.98
CA ASN A 98 8.04 -7.87 2.60
C ASN A 98 6.54 -8.18 2.73
N SER A 99 5.67 -7.25 2.36
CA SER A 99 4.23 -7.48 2.36
C SER A 99 3.84 -8.56 1.35
N ALA A 100 2.78 -9.30 1.67
CA ALA A 100 2.23 -10.30 0.76
C ALA A 100 1.44 -9.65 -0.40
N ALA A 101 0.87 -8.47 -0.14
CA ALA A 101 0.19 -7.62 -1.10
C ALA A 101 0.09 -6.19 -0.55
N THR A 102 0.01 -5.21 -1.46
CA THR A 102 -0.39 -3.83 -1.14
C THR A 102 -1.71 -3.52 -1.81
N LEU A 103 -2.70 -3.07 -1.04
CA LEU A 103 -3.96 -2.54 -1.57
C LEU A 103 -3.87 -1.02 -1.61
N VAL A 104 -3.97 -0.47 -2.81
CA VAL A 104 -4.00 0.97 -3.04
C VAL A 104 -5.44 1.42 -3.22
N PHE A 105 -5.93 2.26 -2.32
CA PHE A 105 -7.26 2.87 -2.43
C PHE A 105 -7.17 4.28 -3.00
N LEU A 106 -7.72 4.45 -4.20
CA LEU A 106 -7.68 5.70 -4.95
C LEU A 106 -8.86 6.59 -4.57
N THR A 107 -8.74 7.25 -3.42
CA THR A 107 -9.71 8.26 -2.97
C THR A 107 -10.00 9.27 -4.08
N GLY A 108 -11.29 9.48 -4.38
CA GLY A 108 -11.74 10.47 -5.36
C GLY A 108 -11.76 9.98 -6.81
N VAL A 109 -11.33 8.74 -7.08
CA VAL A 109 -11.53 8.08 -8.38
C VAL A 109 -12.91 7.43 -8.37
N ALA A 110 -13.85 7.99 -9.13
CA ALA A 110 -15.23 7.52 -9.20
C ALA A 110 -15.34 6.14 -9.86
N HIS A 111 -16.40 5.40 -9.53
CA HIS A 111 -16.76 4.17 -10.21
C HIS A 111 -17.82 4.43 -11.31
N PRO A 112 -17.71 3.83 -12.51
CA PRO A 112 -16.54 3.11 -13.01
C PRO A 112 -15.37 4.06 -13.27
N SER A 113 -14.19 3.64 -12.85
CA SER A 113 -12.95 4.38 -13.08
C SER A 113 -12.58 4.42 -14.57
N LYS A 114 -11.93 5.49 -15.02
CA LYS A 114 -11.54 5.71 -16.42
C LYS A 114 -10.03 5.79 -16.57
N PRO A 115 -9.50 5.50 -17.79
CA PRO A 115 -8.09 5.68 -18.05
C PRO A 115 -7.62 7.11 -17.76
N GLY A 116 -6.48 7.24 -17.10
CA GLY A 116 -5.86 8.48 -16.65
C GLY A 116 -6.31 8.96 -15.27
N ASP A 117 -7.34 8.36 -14.67
CA ASP A 117 -7.77 8.72 -13.32
C ASP A 117 -6.70 8.37 -12.27
N LEU A 118 -6.00 7.25 -12.42
CA LEU A 118 -4.87 6.90 -11.55
C LEU A 118 -3.80 7.98 -11.61
N ARG A 119 -3.39 8.39 -12.82
CA ARG A 119 -2.39 9.46 -13.02
C ARG A 119 -2.80 10.79 -12.38
N ARG A 120 -4.10 11.13 -12.40
CA ARG A 120 -4.63 12.37 -11.82
C ARG A 120 -5.00 12.25 -10.34
N SER A 121 -4.94 11.04 -9.78
CA SER A 121 -5.35 10.81 -8.40
C SER A 121 -4.43 11.54 -7.42
N LEU A 122 -4.99 11.92 -6.27
CA LEU A 122 -4.22 12.50 -5.17
C LEU A 122 -3.12 11.56 -4.69
N TRP A 123 -3.34 10.24 -4.80
CA TRP A 123 -2.35 9.23 -4.45
C TRP A 123 -1.06 9.43 -5.25
N MET A 124 -1.12 9.72 -6.55
CA MET A 124 0.08 9.93 -7.37
C MET A 124 0.92 11.16 -6.98
N THR A 125 0.37 12.07 -6.17
CA THR A 125 1.04 13.30 -5.75
C THR A 125 1.70 13.21 -4.38
N ARG A 126 1.52 12.13 -3.62
CA ARG A 126 2.10 11.99 -2.27
C ARG A 126 3.57 11.60 -2.32
N ALA A 127 4.34 12.12 -1.35
CA ALA A 127 5.73 11.74 -1.06
C ALA A 127 5.95 10.22 -1.03
N TRP A 128 5.17 9.52 -0.21
CA TRP A 128 5.35 8.10 0.08
C TRP A 128 4.97 7.16 -1.06
N THR A 129 4.19 7.62 -2.05
CA THR A 129 3.63 6.79 -3.13
C THR A 129 4.67 5.98 -3.89
N LEU A 130 5.91 6.47 -4.02
CA LEU A 130 6.94 5.72 -4.72
C LEU A 130 7.36 4.47 -3.96
N GLN A 131 7.53 4.56 -2.65
CA GLN A 131 7.88 3.40 -1.84
C GLN A 131 6.70 2.43 -1.79
N GLU A 132 5.47 2.96 -1.64
CA GLU A 132 4.23 2.18 -1.65
C GLU A 132 3.98 1.47 -2.99
N LEU A 133 4.50 2.00 -4.10
CA LEU A 133 4.39 1.42 -5.45
C LEU A 133 5.54 0.47 -5.80
N LEU A 134 6.78 0.91 -5.58
CA LEU A 134 7.97 0.23 -6.09
C LEU A 134 8.40 -0.93 -5.21
N ALA A 135 8.35 -0.77 -3.89
CA ALA A 135 8.80 -1.79 -2.94
C ALA A 135 7.99 -3.10 -3.01
N PRO A 136 6.63 -3.09 -3.02
CA PRO A 136 5.88 -4.34 -2.95
C PRO A 136 5.93 -5.12 -4.26
N LYS A 137 5.92 -6.45 -4.16
CA LYS A 137 5.90 -7.35 -5.32
C LYS A 137 4.53 -7.44 -5.97
N LEU A 138 3.47 -7.35 -5.17
CA LEU A 138 2.07 -7.45 -5.61
C LEU A 138 1.30 -6.20 -5.18
N VAL A 139 0.72 -5.51 -6.16
CA VAL A 139 -0.10 -4.32 -5.92
C VAL A 139 -1.48 -4.48 -6.55
N LEU A 140 -2.51 -4.09 -5.83
CA LEU A 140 -3.89 -4.05 -6.29
C LEU A 140 -4.44 -2.62 -6.14
N PHE A 141 -5.02 -2.08 -7.22
CA PHE A 141 -5.62 -0.75 -7.22
C PHE A 141 -7.15 -0.84 -7.15
N TYR A 142 -7.74 -0.04 -6.26
CA TYR A 142 -9.17 0.06 -6.06
C TYR A 142 -9.64 1.50 -6.24
N ASP A 143 -10.82 1.68 -6.82
CA ASP A 143 -11.51 2.97 -6.88
C ASP A 143 -12.24 3.29 -5.56
N SER A 144 -12.95 4.42 -5.53
CA SER A 144 -13.64 4.88 -4.33
C SER A 144 -14.74 3.96 -3.82
N GLU A 145 -15.24 3.03 -4.65
CA GLU A 145 -16.26 2.03 -4.29
C GLU A 145 -15.66 0.64 -3.98
N TRP A 146 -14.34 0.58 -3.76
CA TRP A 146 -13.61 -0.69 -3.56
C TRP A 146 -13.77 -1.66 -4.74
N LYS A 147 -13.97 -1.13 -5.96
CA LYS A 147 -13.94 -1.94 -7.17
C LYS A 147 -12.55 -1.93 -7.80
N PRO A 148 -12.14 -3.03 -8.44
CA PRO A 148 -10.83 -3.09 -9.08
C PRO A 148 -10.70 -1.96 -10.13
N TYR A 149 -9.62 -1.18 -10.08
CA TYR A 149 -9.39 -0.07 -11.03
C TYR A 149 -9.37 -0.60 -12.47
N LEU A 150 -10.08 0.10 -13.35
CA LEU A 150 -10.42 -0.25 -14.75
C LEU A 150 -11.14 -1.60 -14.90
N GLY A 151 -11.77 -2.10 -13.84
CA GLY A 151 -12.38 -3.44 -13.82
C GLY A 151 -11.36 -4.57 -14.01
N ASP A 152 -10.07 -4.28 -13.93
CA ASP A 152 -9.04 -5.26 -14.26
C ASP A 152 -8.98 -6.35 -13.17
N ALA A 153 -8.86 -7.60 -13.59
CA ALA A 153 -8.96 -8.76 -12.71
C ALA A 153 -7.62 -9.50 -12.57
N THR A 154 -6.50 -8.92 -13.05
CA THR A 154 -5.19 -9.54 -12.91
C THR A 154 -4.82 -9.69 -11.44
N ALA A 155 -4.12 -10.79 -11.13
CA ALA A 155 -3.70 -11.11 -9.77
C ALA A 155 -2.68 -10.09 -9.22
N ASN A 156 -1.93 -9.43 -10.10
CA ASN A 156 -1.01 -8.36 -9.78
C ASN A 156 -1.12 -7.24 -10.82
N ARG A 157 -1.42 -6.02 -10.39
CA ARG A 157 -1.58 -4.89 -11.32
C ARG A 157 -0.28 -4.36 -11.91
N LYS A 158 0.86 -4.84 -11.40
CA LYS A 158 2.15 -4.68 -12.07
C LYS A 158 2.24 -5.43 -13.41
N GLU A 159 1.34 -6.38 -13.68
CA GLU A 159 1.25 -7.11 -14.95
C GLU A 159 0.28 -6.45 -15.94
N SER A 160 -0.50 -5.47 -15.50
CA SER A 160 -1.49 -4.78 -16.33
C SER A 160 -0.84 -3.75 -17.24
N SER A 161 -0.91 -3.96 -18.56
CA SER A 161 -0.27 -3.08 -19.54
C SER A 161 -0.83 -1.66 -19.53
N GLU A 162 -2.10 -1.50 -19.18
CA GLU A 162 -2.77 -0.20 -19.14
C GLU A 162 -2.39 0.59 -17.89
N ILE A 163 -2.50 -0.03 -16.71
CA ILE A 163 -2.13 0.59 -15.43
C ILE A 163 -0.64 0.94 -15.43
N MET A 164 0.22 0.03 -15.89
CA MET A 164 1.66 0.26 -15.93
C MET A 164 2.05 1.35 -16.93
N ARG A 165 1.26 1.55 -17.99
CA ARG A 165 1.44 2.71 -18.89
C ARG A 165 1.17 4.00 -18.13
N GLU A 166 0.02 4.09 -17.47
CA GLU A 166 -0.35 5.29 -16.73
C GLU A 166 0.65 5.63 -15.62
N LEU A 167 1.08 4.63 -14.86
CA LEU A 167 2.10 4.80 -13.83
C LEU A 167 3.42 5.28 -14.44
N ALA A 168 3.93 4.59 -15.47
CA ALA A 168 5.17 4.97 -16.14
C ALA A 168 5.12 6.38 -16.70
N ASP A 169 3.99 6.80 -17.28
CA ASP A 169 3.79 8.15 -17.80
C ASP A 169 3.74 9.20 -16.67
N ALA A 170 3.13 8.85 -15.53
CA ALA A 170 3.01 9.73 -14.39
C ALA A 170 4.35 9.97 -13.69
N ILE A 171 5.12 8.91 -13.41
CA ILE A 171 6.42 9.03 -12.73
C ILE A 171 7.61 9.22 -13.69
N ARG A 172 7.38 9.07 -15.00
CA ARG A 172 8.38 9.10 -16.09
C ARG A 172 9.54 8.12 -15.85
N VAL A 173 9.21 6.91 -15.46
CA VAL A 173 10.16 5.81 -15.25
C VAL A 173 9.76 4.65 -16.15
N PRO A 174 10.71 3.89 -16.75
CA PRO A 174 10.38 2.74 -17.57
C PRO A 174 9.53 1.73 -16.81
N ARG A 175 8.58 1.08 -17.51
CA ARG A 175 7.70 0.08 -16.91
C ARG A 175 8.46 -1.04 -16.21
N GLY A 176 9.55 -1.51 -16.80
CA GLY A 176 10.40 -2.57 -16.23
C GLY A 176 10.90 -2.21 -14.82
N THR A 177 11.36 -0.98 -14.63
CA THR A 177 11.83 -0.48 -13.33
C THR A 177 10.72 -0.46 -12.28
N ILE A 178 9.45 -0.27 -12.65
CA ILE A 178 8.32 -0.29 -11.69
C ILE A 178 8.02 -1.74 -11.25
N VAL A 179 8.21 -2.71 -12.14
CA VAL A 179 7.94 -4.13 -11.87
C VAL A 179 9.05 -4.76 -11.02
N THR A 180 10.31 -4.53 -11.38
CA THR A 180 11.48 -5.19 -10.77
C THR A 180 12.39 -4.22 -10.03
N PHE A 181 11.82 -3.22 -9.37
CA PHE A 181 12.58 -2.13 -8.77
C PHE A 181 13.62 -2.61 -7.75
N SER A 182 14.85 -2.12 -7.93
CA SER A 182 15.89 -2.02 -6.91
C SER A 182 16.22 -0.54 -6.65
N PRO A 183 16.56 -0.14 -5.41
CA PRO A 183 17.07 1.20 -5.13
C PRO A 183 18.25 1.63 -6.00
N ASP A 184 19.02 0.67 -6.54
CA ASP A 184 20.16 0.91 -7.42
C ASP A 184 19.77 1.16 -8.88
N ASP A 185 18.53 0.89 -9.28
CA ASP A 185 18.06 1.04 -10.67
C ASP A 185 17.93 2.51 -11.13
N LEU A 186 17.94 3.44 -10.19
CA LEU A 186 17.75 4.86 -10.45
C LEU A 186 18.98 5.67 -10.06
N GLY A 187 19.48 6.47 -11.01
CA GLY A 187 20.48 7.47 -10.77
C GLY A 187 19.98 8.59 -9.85
N VAL A 188 20.92 9.39 -9.33
CA VAL A 188 20.62 10.50 -8.42
C VAL A 188 19.67 11.51 -9.07
N ARG A 189 19.84 11.79 -10.37
CA ARG A 189 19.00 12.73 -11.10
C ARG A 189 17.55 12.25 -11.21
N GLU A 190 17.34 10.96 -11.49
CA GLU A 190 16.01 10.37 -11.55
C GLU A 190 15.33 10.41 -10.17
N LYS A 191 16.07 10.05 -9.11
CA LYS A 191 15.58 10.12 -7.72
C LYS A 191 15.14 11.54 -7.36
N LEU A 192 15.98 12.55 -7.61
CA LEU A 192 15.65 13.95 -7.33
C LEU A 192 14.45 14.45 -8.15
N ARG A 193 14.31 14.03 -9.41
CA ARG A 193 13.16 14.38 -10.25
C ARG A 193 11.86 13.75 -9.74
N LEU A 194 11.94 12.50 -9.25
CA LEU A 194 10.79 11.83 -8.65
C LEU A 194 10.35 12.55 -7.38
N ALA A 195 11.31 12.94 -6.53
CA ALA A 195 11.06 13.73 -5.33
C ALA A 195 10.43 15.10 -5.63
N SER A 196 10.91 15.80 -6.66
CA SER A 196 10.47 17.18 -6.97
C SER A 196 9.00 17.31 -7.40
N THR A 197 8.35 16.21 -7.75
CA THR A 197 6.94 16.21 -8.20
C THR A 197 5.95 15.83 -7.10
N ARG A 198 6.44 15.58 -5.88
CA ARG A 198 5.64 15.06 -4.77
C ARG A 198 5.45 16.08 -3.67
N ASN A 199 4.31 15.94 -3.01
CA ASN A 199 3.91 16.73 -1.87
C ASN A 199 4.00 15.86 -0.60
N ALA A 200 4.73 16.38 0.38
CA ALA A 200 4.77 15.85 1.72
C ALA A 200 3.82 16.67 2.62
N MET A 201 3.10 16.02 3.53
CA MET A 201 2.25 16.71 4.51
C MET A 201 3.07 17.25 5.69
N ILE A 202 4.22 16.63 5.95
CA ILE A 202 5.19 16.92 7.00
C ILE A 202 6.51 17.26 6.29
N GLU A 203 7.25 18.27 6.74
CA GLU A 203 8.46 18.73 6.04
C GLU A 203 9.54 17.64 5.99
N GLU A 204 9.68 16.88 7.07
CA GLU A 204 10.58 15.73 7.17
C GLU A 204 10.25 14.63 6.16
N ASP A 205 9.00 14.54 5.70
CA ASP A 205 8.55 13.54 4.74
C ASP A 205 9.04 13.82 3.30
N VAL A 206 9.57 15.03 3.04
CA VAL A 206 10.19 15.37 1.75
C VAL A 206 11.38 14.46 1.46
N ALA A 207 12.11 14.01 2.47
CA ALA A 207 13.25 13.10 2.30
C ALA A 207 12.86 11.70 1.77
N TYR A 208 11.59 11.34 1.89
CA TYR A 208 11.02 10.07 1.44
C TYR A 208 10.28 10.16 0.10
N SER A 209 10.28 11.36 -0.49
CA SER A 209 9.76 11.66 -1.83
C SER A 209 10.69 11.19 -2.93
#